data_AF-A0A7S1NHE5-F1
#
_entry.id   AF-A0A7S1NHE5-F1
#
_cell.length_a   1.000
_cell.length_b   1.000
_cell.length_c   1.000
_cell.angle_alpha   90.00
_cell.angle_beta   90.00
_cell.angle_gamma   90.00
#
_symmetry.space_group_name_H-M   'P 1'
#
loop_
_entity.id
_entity.type
_entity.pdbx_description
1 polymer ?
#
loop_
_entity_poly.entity_id
_entity_poly.type
_entity_poly.pdbx_seq_one_letter_code
_entity_poly.pdbx_strand_id
1 'polypeptide(L)'
;MSLPPLSLVYAGLLIWWRYTIGCMADEQRGQLTDEQQQHRKSKLFMQDRTNTQVATGCLGVILFLIYPGLIQTITDMNTCDTFSFETMNISLVRTDYTIDCLSDRYKTFQLYSAVFVLAYGIGIPISILAMSQVLEYTKGREYEMVTFAFLDKGYRPPCRKWEV
;
A
#
# COMPACT_ATOMS: atom_id res chain seq x y z
N MET A 1 -37.13 -52.33 57.69
CA MET A 1 -36.91 -51.14 56.84
C MET A 1 -35.41 -50.84 56.84
N SER A 2 -34.72 -51.21 55.78
CA SER A 2 -33.27 -51.04 55.61
C SER A 2 -33.01 -49.79 54.75
N LEU A 3 -32.34 -48.79 55.32
CA LEU A 3 -31.94 -47.58 54.61
C LEU A 3 -30.81 -47.87 53.60
N PRO A 4 -30.85 -47.28 52.39
CA PRO A 4 -29.78 -47.44 51.40
C PRO A 4 -28.50 -46.67 51.82
N PRO A 5 -27.31 -47.15 51.43
CA PRO A 5 -26.03 -46.55 51.80
C PRO A 5 -25.78 -45.24 51.02
N LEU A 6 -25.52 -44.17 51.78
CA LEU A 6 -25.22 -42.80 51.31
C LEU A 6 -23.97 -42.68 50.40
N SER A 7 -23.23 -43.76 50.17
CA SER A 7 -21.97 -43.76 49.41
C SER A 7 -22.15 -43.65 47.89
N LEU A 8 -23.28 -44.09 47.34
CA LEU A 8 -23.54 -44.02 45.88
C LEU A 8 -23.95 -42.61 45.41
N VAL A 9 -24.60 -41.82 46.28
CA VAL A 9 -25.03 -40.46 45.94
C VAL A 9 -23.82 -39.51 45.86
N TYR A 10 -22.83 -39.69 46.74
CA TYR A 10 -21.60 -38.89 46.72
C TYR A 10 -20.71 -39.19 45.51
N ALA A 11 -20.64 -40.46 45.06
CA ALA A 11 -19.88 -40.83 43.88
C ALA A 11 -20.48 -40.23 42.58
N GLY A 12 -21.81 -40.18 42.46
CA GLY A 12 -22.49 -39.56 41.32
C GLY A 12 -22.25 -38.05 41.21
N LEU A 13 -22.27 -37.34 42.35
CA LEU A 13 -22.02 -35.89 42.38
C LEU A 13 -20.59 -35.51 42.00
N LEU A 14 -19.58 -36.30 42.41
CA LEU A 14 -18.18 -36.03 42.06
C LEU A 14 -17.86 -36.28 40.57
N ILE A 15 -18.52 -37.27 39.95
CA ILE A 15 -18.38 -37.54 38.51
C ILE A 15 -19.06 -36.43 37.69
N TRP A 16 -20.22 -35.95 38.13
CA TRP A 16 -20.94 -34.85 37.46
C TRP A 16 -20.21 -33.49 37.62
N TRP A 17 -19.58 -33.26 38.77
CA TRP A 17 -18.79 -32.03 39.03
C TRP A 17 -17.49 -31.99 38.23
N ARG A 18 -16.83 -33.14 37.99
CA ARG A 18 -15.65 -33.22 37.11
C ARG A 18 -15.97 -32.98 35.64
N TYR A 19 -17.14 -33.45 35.16
CA TYR A 19 -17.53 -33.26 33.75
C TYR A 19 -17.98 -31.83 33.43
N THR A 20 -18.56 -31.11 34.39
CA THR A 20 -19.05 -29.74 34.16
C THR A 20 -17.97 -28.66 34.29
N ILE A 21 -16.94 -28.87 35.12
CA ILE A 21 -15.83 -27.92 35.26
C ILE A 21 -14.78 -28.10 34.13
N GLY A 22 -14.61 -29.31 33.60
CA GLY A 22 -13.64 -29.60 32.53
C GLY A 22 -13.92 -28.87 31.21
N CYS A 23 -15.19 -28.72 30.81
CA CYS A 23 -15.54 -28.03 29.56
C CYS A 23 -15.34 -26.50 29.60
N MET A 24 -15.35 -25.86 30.77
CA MET A 24 -15.16 -24.40 30.85
C MET A 24 -13.69 -23.97 30.96
N ALA A 25 -12.79 -24.87 31.37
CA ALA A 25 -11.40 -24.52 31.64
C ALA A 25 -10.48 -24.57 30.40
N ASP A 26 -10.77 -25.43 29.42
CA ASP A 26 -9.93 -25.55 28.21
C ASP A 26 -10.32 -24.56 27.10
N GLU A 27 -11.55 -24.06 27.05
CA GLU A 27 -11.97 -23.12 26.00
C GLU A 27 -11.52 -21.67 26.27
N GLN A 28 -11.39 -21.28 27.55
CA GLN A 28 -10.90 -19.95 27.94
C GLN A 28 -9.39 -19.77 27.73
N ARG A 29 -8.60 -20.84 27.73
CA ARG A 29 -7.13 -20.75 27.66
C ARG A 29 -6.61 -20.71 26.21
N GLY A 30 -7.35 -21.25 25.24
CA GLY A 30 -7.05 -21.12 23.81
C GLY A 30 -7.56 -19.81 23.18
N GLN A 31 -8.75 -19.34 23.57
CA GLN A 31 -9.34 -18.12 22.99
C GLN A 31 -8.57 -16.83 23.36
N LEU A 32 -7.98 -16.74 24.55
CA LEU A 32 -7.30 -15.51 24.98
C LEU A 32 -6.00 -15.25 24.20
N THR A 33 -5.28 -16.31 23.80
CA THR A 33 -4.03 -16.18 23.03
C THR A 33 -4.29 -15.87 21.57
N ASP A 34 -5.34 -16.45 20.98
CA ASP A 34 -5.66 -16.24 19.57
C ASP A 34 -6.28 -14.87 19.31
N GLU A 35 -7.18 -14.39 20.18
CA GLU A 35 -7.74 -13.04 20.02
C GLU A 35 -6.70 -11.94 20.22
N GLN A 36 -5.79 -12.09 21.19
CA GLN A 36 -4.69 -11.13 21.36
C GLN A 36 -3.69 -11.17 20.20
N GLN A 37 -3.40 -12.34 19.63
CA GLN A 37 -2.56 -12.43 18.44
C GLN A 37 -3.24 -11.81 17.22
N GLN A 38 -4.54 -12.03 17.05
CA GLN A 38 -5.29 -11.48 15.92
C GLN A 38 -5.40 -9.94 16.03
N HIS A 39 -5.54 -9.41 17.24
CA HIS A 39 -5.55 -7.97 17.50
C HIS A 39 -4.17 -7.30 17.32
N ARG A 40 -3.05 -8.03 17.52
CA ARG A 40 -1.70 -7.53 17.18
C ARG A 40 -1.45 -7.56 15.68
N LYS A 41 -1.84 -8.65 14.99
CA LYS A 41 -1.67 -8.76 13.54
C LYS A 41 -2.47 -7.69 12.80
N SER A 42 -3.71 -7.42 13.20
CA SER A 42 -4.52 -6.37 12.55
C SER A 42 -3.91 -4.97 12.69
N LYS A 43 -3.33 -4.63 13.85
CA LYS A 43 -2.62 -3.37 14.05
C LYS A 43 -1.38 -3.25 13.17
N LEU A 44 -0.60 -4.33 13.04
CA LEU A 44 0.60 -4.36 12.18
C LEU A 44 0.25 -4.19 10.69
N PHE A 45 -0.77 -4.90 10.21
CA PHE A 45 -1.24 -4.77 8.82
C PHE A 45 -1.81 -3.38 8.50
N MET A 46 -2.52 -2.74 9.44
CA MET A 46 -3.00 -1.37 9.26
C MET A 46 -1.84 -0.36 9.21
N GLN A 47 -0.84 -0.50 10.09
CA GLN A 47 0.31 0.39 10.15
C GLN A 47 1.19 0.32 8.88
N ASP A 48 1.30 -0.86 8.26
CA ASP A 48 2.13 -1.04 7.08
C ASP A 48 1.51 -0.41 5.81
N ARG A 49 0.17 -0.46 5.71
CA ARG A 49 -0.57 0.21 4.63
C ARG A 49 -0.46 1.73 4.69
N THR A 50 -0.55 2.33 5.88
CA THR A 50 -0.47 3.80 6.02
C THR A 50 0.91 4.33 5.66
N ASN A 51 1.98 3.66 6.09
CA ASN A 51 3.35 4.06 5.75
C ASN A 51 3.62 3.98 4.24
N THR A 52 3.13 2.93 3.58
CA THR A 52 3.31 2.74 2.12
C THR A 52 2.53 3.79 1.31
N GLN A 53 1.31 4.13 1.75
CA GLN A 53 0.50 5.17 1.09
C GLN A 53 1.13 6.56 1.24
N VAL A 54 1.63 6.89 2.43
CA VAL A 54 2.31 8.18 2.67
C VAL A 54 3.60 8.26 1.85
N ALA A 55 4.42 7.21 1.85
CA ALA A 55 5.66 7.17 1.07
C ALA A 55 5.41 7.35 -0.44
N THR A 56 4.40 6.66 -0.98
CA THR A 56 4.02 6.75 -2.39
C THR A 56 3.51 8.16 -2.74
N GLY A 57 2.69 8.75 -1.88
CA GLY A 57 2.21 10.13 -2.06
C GLY A 57 3.34 11.16 -2.03
N CYS A 58 4.26 11.04 -1.07
CA CYS A 58 5.42 11.93 -0.98
C CYS A 58 6.33 11.82 -2.21
N LEU A 59 6.60 10.60 -2.70
CA LEU A 59 7.37 10.38 -3.92
C LEU A 59 6.70 11.03 -5.14
N GLY A 60 5.38 10.89 -5.28
CA GLY A 60 4.63 11.52 -6.36
C GLY A 60 4.74 13.04 -6.35
N VAL A 61 4.64 13.66 -5.18
CA VAL A 61 4.79 15.13 -5.03
C VAL A 61 6.21 15.58 -5.36
N ILE A 62 7.23 14.87 -4.89
CA ILE A 62 8.64 15.19 -5.19
C ILE A 62 8.89 15.10 -6.69
N LEU A 63 8.43 14.02 -7.34
CA LEU A 63 8.56 13.84 -8.79
C LEU A 63 7.83 14.95 -9.56
N PHE A 64 6.64 15.35 -9.12
CA PHE A 64 5.87 16.43 -9.74
C PHE A 64 6.59 17.79 -9.64
N LEU A 65 7.25 18.09 -8.52
CA LEU A 65 8.00 19.33 -8.33
C LEU A 65 9.28 19.38 -9.17
N ILE A 66 9.97 18.24 -9.33
CA ILE A 66 11.23 18.15 -10.08
C ILE A 66 10.98 18.06 -11.59
N TYR A 67 9.83 17.50 -11.99
CA TYR A 67 9.43 17.28 -13.38
C TYR A 67 9.60 18.50 -14.31
N PRO A 68 9.05 19.69 -14.01
CA PRO A 68 9.18 20.83 -14.92
C PRO A 68 10.64 21.26 -15.11
N GLY A 69 11.45 21.19 -14.06
CA GLY A 69 12.89 21.50 -14.15
C GLY A 69 13.62 20.52 -15.05
N LEU A 70 13.35 19.20 -14.92
CA LEU A 70 13.94 18.20 -15.80
C LEU A 70 13.54 18.41 -17.26
N ILE A 71 12.26 18.60 -17.55
CA ILE A 71 11.79 18.82 -18.92
C ILE A 71 12.39 20.10 -19.51
N GLN A 72 12.48 21.17 -18.73
CA GLN A 72 13.12 22.41 -19.16
C GLN A 72 14.59 22.17 -19.51
N THR A 73 15.36 21.51 -18.65
CA THR A 73 16.78 21.21 -18.94
C THR A 73 16.97 20.36 -20.20
N ILE A 74 16.12 19.36 -20.42
CA ILE A 74 16.18 18.52 -21.63
C ILE A 74 15.81 19.34 -22.88
N THR A 75 14.85 20.26 -22.76
CA THR A 75 14.44 21.13 -23.86
C THR A 75 15.56 22.14 -24.18
N ASP A 76 16.21 22.70 -23.16
CA ASP A 76 17.32 23.62 -23.32
C ASP A 76 18.51 22.95 -24.03
N MET A 77 18.77 21.66 -23.77
CA MET A 77 19.78 20.87 -24.50
C MET A 77 19.49 20.73 -26.00
N ASN A 78 18.22 20.86 -26.41
CA ASN A 78 17.82 20.84 -27.82
C ASN A 78 17.78 22.24 -28.45
N THR A 79 18.06 23.31 -27.68
CA THR A 79 18.11 24.68 -28.22
C THR A 79 19.53 25.07 -28.62
N CYS A 80 19.62 25.71 -29.78
CA CYS A 80 20.86 26.20 -30.36
C CYS A 80 20.81 27.72 -30.48
N ASP A 81 21.86 28.37 -30.01
CA ASP A 81 22.06 29.80 -30.21
C ASP A 81 22.94 30.01 -31.45
N THR A 82 22.51 30.91 -32.34
CA THR A 82 23.22 31.23 -33.57
C THR A 82 23.99 32.53 -33.41
N PHE A 83 25.30 32.47 -33.58
CA PHE A 83 26.19 33.64 -33.57
C PHE A 83 26.59 33.98 -35.00
N SER A 84 26.30 35.21 -35.42
CA SER A 84 26.68 35.71 -36.74
C SER A 84 27.92 36.58 -36.60
N PHE A 85 29.02 36.13 -37.19
CA PHE A 85 30.24 36.91 -37.38
C PHE A 85 30.30 37.32 -38.85
N GLU A 86 30.90 38.47 -39.18
CA GLU A 86 30.85 39.15 -40.49
C GLU A 86 30.97 38.24 -41.74
N THR A 87 31.64 37.08 -41.64
CA THR A 87 31.81 36.11 -42.73
C THR A 87 31.31 34.70 -42.43
N MET A 88 30.88 34.38 -41.20
CA MET A 88 30.52 33.03 -40.77
C MET A 88 29.39 33.02 -39.75
N ASN A 89 28.44 32.09 -39.90
CA ASN A 89 27.41 31.81 -38.90
C ASN A 89 27.76 30.52 -38.18
N ILE A 90 27.83 30.56 -36.85
CA ILE A 90 28.12 29.39 -36.01
C ILE A 90 26.90 29.13 -35.12
N SER A 91 26.41 27.89 -35.10
CA SER A 91 25.31 27.45 -34.24
C SER A 91 25.84 26.56 -33.12
N LEU A 92 25.71 27.00 -31.87
CA LEU A 92 26.24 26.29 -30.70
C LEU A 92 25.09 25.92 -29.76
N VAL A 93 25.24 24.79 -29.07
CA VAL A 93 24.23 24.33 -28.10
C VAL A 93 24.21 25.29 -26.91
N ARG A 94 23.02 25.76 -26.52
CA ARG A 94 22.86 26.78 -25.46
C ARG A 94 23.40 26.32 -24.10
N THR A 95 23.25 25.04 -23.77
CA THR A 95 23.72 24.46 -22.50
C THR A 95 25.23 24.21 -22.48
N ASP A 96 25.85 24.04 -23.66
CA ASP A 96 27.28 23.78 -23.81
C ASP A 96 27.78 24.32 -25.16
N TYR A 97 28.40 25.51 -25.12
CA TYR A 97 28.94 26.18 -26.29
C TYR A 97 30.14 25.48 -26.94
N THR A 98 30.61 24.36 -26.39
CA THR A 98 31.68 23.56 -27.02
C THR A 98 31.16 22.62 -28.12
N ILE A 99 29.84 22.44 -28.20
CA ILE A 99 29.20 21.52 -29.15
C ILE A 99 28.54 22.32 -30.28
N ASP A 100 28.98 22.07 -31.51
CA ASP A 100 28.32 22.59 -32.72
C ASP A 100 27.04 21.80 -32.99
N CYS A 101 25.94 22.51 -33.21
CA CYS A 101 24.65 21.93 -33.53
C CYS A 101 24.61 21.18 -34.88
N LEU A 102 25.58 21.43 -35.77
CA LEU A 102 25.72 20.69 -37.03
C LEU A 102 26.54 19.40 -36.89
N SER A 103 27.19 19.19 -35.74
CA SER A 103 28.04 18.01 -35.52
C SER A 103 27.22 16.72 -35.40
N ASP A 104 27.79 15.59 -35.84
CA ASP A 104 27.14 14.28 -35.66
C ASP A 104 26.98 13.89 -34.18
N ARG A 105 27.83 14.45 -33.30
CA ARG A 105 27.66 14.30 -31.85
C ARG A 105 26.34 14.88 -31.38
N TYR A 106 25.96 16.06 -31.87
CA TYR A 106 24.68 16.67 -31.53
C TYR A 106 23.48 15.80 -31.93
N LYS A 107 23.54 15.13 -33.10
CA LYS A 107 22.48 14.18 -33.51
C LYS A 107 22.30 13.03 -32.52
N THR A 108 23.39 12.49 -31.98
CA THR A 108 23.29 11.44 -30.94
C THR A 108 22.67 11.98 -29.65
N PHE A 109 23.04 13.20 -29.23
CA PHE A 109 22.43 13.87 -28.08
C PHE A 109 20.94 14.14 -28.28
N GLN A 110 20.53 14.54 -29.48
CA GLN A 110 19.13 14.79 -29.82
C GLN A 110 18.29 13.50 -29.75
N LEU A 111 18.86 12.35 -30.13
CA LEU A 111 18.17 11.07 -30.01
C LEU A 111 18.01 10.67 -28.53
N TYR A 112 19.04 10.86 -27.70
CA TYR A 112 18.93 10.64 -26.27
C TYR A 112 17.89 11.56 -25.64
N SER A 113 17.93 12.87 -25.92
CA SER A 113 16.99 13.83 -25.38
C SER A 113 15.55 13.48 -25.76
N ALA A 114 15.30 13.02 -26.99
CA ALA A 114 13.99 12.54 -27.43
C ALA A 114 13.50 11.33 -26.60
N VAL A 115 14.38 10.35 -26.33
CA VAL A 115 14.05 9.20 -25.47
C VAL A 115 13.73 9.66 -24.04
N PHE A 116 14.50 10.61 -23.49
CA PHE A 116 14.25 11.17 -22.16
C PHE A 116 12.91 11.93 -22.11
N VAL A 117 12.58 12.72 -23.14
CA VAL A 117 11.27 13.40 -23.22
C VAL A 117 10.13 12.39 -23.28
N LEU A 118 10.25 11.30 -24.03
CA LEU A 118 9.21 10.27 -24.06
C LEU A 118 9.09 9.54 -22.72
N ALA A 119 10.22 9.10 -22.16
CA ALA A 119 10.24 8.34 -20.91
C ALA A 119 9.72 9.15 -19.72
N TYR A 120 10.20 10.38 -19.56
CA TYR A 120 9.84 11.22 -18.42
C TYR A 120 8.62 12.09 -18.71
N GLY A 121 8.57 12.72 -19.89
CA GLY A 121 7.47 13.61 -20.29
C GLY A 121 6.13 12.91 -20.43
N ILE A 122 6.12 11.69 -20.97
CA ILE A 122 4.88 10.91 -21.16
C ILE A 122 4.74 9.83 -20.10
N GLY A 123 5.84 9.14 -19.75
CA GLY A 123 5.79 8.03 -18.80
C GLY A 123 5.34 8.42 -17.39
N ILE A 124 5.76 9.59 -16.89
CA ILE A 124 5.35 10.05 -15.55
C ILE A 124 3.83 10.32 -15.50
N PRO A 125 3.24 11.16 -16.39
CA PRO A 125 1.79 11.36 -16.41
C PRO A 125 1.00 10.05 -16.56
N ILE A 126 1.42 9.15 -17.45
CA ILE A 126 0.75 7.85 -17.63
C ILE A 126 0.81 7.02 -16.35
N SER A 127 1.96 6.98 -15.67
CA SER A 127 2.11 6.22 -14.42
C SER A 127 1.20 6.74 -13.31
N ILE A 128 1.03 8.07 -13.22
CA ILE A 128 0.14 8.70 -12.25
C ILE A 128 -1.32 8.37 -12.57
N LEU A 129 -1.72 8.47 -13.84
CA LEU A 129 -3.08 8.12 -14.29
C LEU A 129 -3.38 6.62 -14.08
N ALA A 130 -2.41 5.75 -14.36
CA ALA A 130 -2.56 4.31 -14.11
C ALA A 130 -2.72 4.03 -12.60
N MET A 131 -1.92 4.68 -11.76
CA MET A 131 -2.05 4.54 -10.31
C MET A 131 -3.39 5.06 -9.78
N SER A 132 -3.91 6.18 -10.29
CA SER A 132 -5.21 6.69 -9.85
C SER A 132 -6.36 5.73 -10.19
N GLN A 133 -6.34 5.11 -11.37
CA GLN A 133 -7.35 4.11 -11.76
C GLN A 133 -7.29 2.86 -10.89
N VAL A 134 -6.08 2.39 -10.54
CA VAL A 134 -5.90 1.24 -9.64
C VAL A 134 -6.41 1.58 -8.23
N LEU A 135 -6.19 2.81 -7.75
CA LEU A 135 -6.71 3.26 -6.46
C LEU A 135 -8.23 3.31 -6.43
N GLU A 136 -8.88 3.76 -7.49
CA GLU A 136 -10.35 3.74 -7.61
C GLU A 136 -10.89 2.31 -7.61
N TYR A 137 -10.25 1.41 -8.37
CA TYR A 137 -10.62 0.00 -8.43
C TYR A 137 -10.47 -0.71 -7.07
N THR A 138 -9.38 -0.41 -6.35
CA THR A 138 -9.12 -1.02 -5.03
C THR A 138 -10.04 -0.45 -3.94
N LYS A 139 -10.36 0.85 -3.97
CA LYS A 139 -11.38 1.43 -3.08
C LYS A 139 -12.73 0.74 -3.25
N GLY A 140 -13.17 0.49 -4.49
CA GLY A 140 -14.40 -0.23 -4.78
C GLY A 140 -14.48 -1.61 -4.10
N ARG A 141 -13.38 -2.37 -4.10
CA ARG A 141 -13.30 -3.69 -3.46
C ARG A 141 -13.33 -3.65 -1.93
N GLU A 142 -12.79 -2.62 -1.30
CA GLU A 142 -12.78 -2.54 0.17
C GLU A 142 -14.19 -2.38 0.74
N TYR A 143 -15.06 -1.60 0.08
CA TYR A 143 -16.46 -1.50 0.50
C TYR A 143 -17.18 -2.84 0.36
N GLU A 144 -16.90 -3.62 -0.68
CA GLU A 144 -17.44 -4.97 -0.82
C GLU A 144 -16.98 -5.90 0.30
N MET A 145 -15.68 -5.97 0.58
CA MET A 145 -15.16 -6.89 1.62
C MET A 145 -15.64 -6.56 3.02
N VAL A 146 -15.82 -5.28 3.36
CA VAL A 146 -16.39 -4.89 4.67
C VAL A 146 -17.86 -5.30 4.77
N THR A 147 -18.61 -5.21 3.66
CA THR A 147 -20.02 -5.62 3.61
C THR A 147 -20.16 -7.15 3.68
N PHE A 148 -19.29 -7.90 2.99
CA PHE A 148 -19.28 -9.36 3.06
C PHE A 148 -18.70 -9.90 4.38
N ALA A 149 -17.75 -9.21 5.02
CA ALA A 149 -17.26 -9.60 6.34
C ALA A 149 -18.36 -9.53 7.41
N PHE A 150 -19.34 -8.63 7.26
CA PHE A 150 -20.53 -8.60 8.11
C PHE A 150 -21.46 -9.79 7.84
N LEU A 151 -21.63 -10.18 6.58
CA LEU A 151 -22.49 -11.30 6.17
C LEU A 151 -21.90 -12.66 6.54
N ASP A 152 -20.58 -12.84 6.39
CA ASP A 152 -19.91 -14.14 6.56
C ASP A 152 -19.48 -14.41 8.00
N LYS A 153 -19.15 -13.37 8.78
CA LYS A 153 -18.82 -13.57 10.20
C LYS A 153 -20.01 -13.68 11.12
N GLY A 154 -21.22 -13.42 10.63
CA GLY A 154 -22.44 -13.42 11.41
C GLY A 154 -22.40 -12.36 12.50
N TYR A 155 -23.46 -11.57 12.63
CA TYR A 155 -23.69 -10.84 13.86
C TYR A 155 -23.88 -11.89 14.97
N ARG A 156 -22.80 -12.31 15.66
CA ARG A 156 -22.92 -13.02 16.94
C ARG A 156 -23.31 -11.93 17.94
N PRO A 157 -24.60 -11.81 18.31
CA PRO A 157 -24.92 -10.91 19.40
C PRO A 157 -24.05 -11.34 20.60
N PRO A 158 -23.46 -10.40 21.35
CA PRO A 158 -22.82 -10.75 22.61
C PRO A 158 -23.84 -11.57 23.38
N CYS A 159 -23.45 -12.77 23.83
CA CYS A 159 -24.27 -13.59 24.70
C CYS A 159 -24.64 -12.69 25.88
N ARG A 160 -25.85 -12.10 25.83
CA ARG A 160 -26.41 -11.43 26.99
C ARG A 160 -26.43 -12.52 28.04
N LYS A 161 -25.69 -12.29 29.11
CA LYS A 161 -25.97 -12.90 30.39
C LYS A 161 -27.33 -12.35 30.80
N TRP A 162 -28.38 -12.96 30.28
CA TRP A 162 -29.64 -12.98 30.97
C TRP A 162 -29.41 -13.91 32.15
N GLU A 163 -29.81 -13.49 33.35
CA GLU A 163 -29.70 -14.18 34.64
C GLU A 163 -28.46 -13.75 35.47
N VAL A 164 -28.64 -13.18 36.68
CA VAL A 164 -29.80 -13.18 37.60
C VAL A 164 -30.05 -11.77 38.13
#